data_AF-A0A3N5LWX8-F1
#
_entry.id   AF-A0A3N5LWX8-F1
#
_cell.length_a   1.000
_cell.length_b   1.000
_cell.length_c   1.000
_cell.angle_alpha   90.00
_cell.angle_beta   90.00
_cell.angle_gamma   90.00
#
_symmetry.space_group_name_H-M   'P 1'
#
loop_
_entity.id
_entity.type
_entity.pdbx_description
1 polymer ?
#
loop_
_entity_poly.entity_id
_entity_poly.type
_entity_poly.pdbx_seq_one_letter_code
_entity_poly.pdbx_strand_id
1 'polypeptide(L)'
;MAQAKRYPLVPAAVLMFLLVIPALFAPQVAPHDPLEGSLSQRLKPPAWEAGGTSKYLLGTDKLGRDLLSRVIYGARVSLMVSLIAI
;
A
#
# COMPACT_ATOMS: atom_id res chain seq x y z
N MET A 1 35.90 -24.84 -4.10
CA MET A 1 35.51 -23.41 -4.00
C MET A 1 34.00 -23.33 -4.16
N ALA A 2 33.28 -23.16 -3.06
CA ALA A 2 31.82 -23.14 -3.07
C ALA A 2 31.34 -21.88 -3.81
N GLN A 3 30.64 -22.08 -4.92
CA GLN A 3 29.96 -21.01 -5.65
C GLN A 3 28.85 -20.47 -4.74
N ALA A 4 29.13 -19.39 -4.02
CA ALA A 4 28.12 -18.69 -3.25
C ALA A 4 27.09 -18.13 -4.25
N LYS A 5 25.94 -18.81 -4.38
CA LYS A 5 24.78 -18.29 -5.11
C LYS A 5 24.46 -16.92 -4.51
N ARG A 6 24.68 -15.84 -5.27
CA ARG A 6 24.23 -14.49 -4.91
C ARG A 6 22.72 -14.44 -5.07
N TYR A 7 21.99 -14.94 -4.07
CA TYR A 7 20.56 -14.75 -4.01
C TYR A 7 20.27 -13.25 -3.93
N PRO A 8 19.24 -12.74 -4.62
CA PRO A 8 18.86 -11.33 -4.59
C PRO A 8 18.17 -10.99 -3.26
N LEU A 9 18.90 -11.13 -2.15
CA LEU A 9 18.39 -10.99 -0.78
C LEU A 9 17.92 -9.57 -0.49
N VAL A 10 18.65 -8.56 -0.98
CA VAL A 10 18.32 -7.14 -0.77
C VAL A 10 16.97 -6.77 -1.37
N PRO A 11 16.70 -6.96 -2.68
CA PRO A 11 15.40 -6.63 -3.24
C PRO A 11 14.27 -7.50 -2.66
N ALA A 12 14.54 -8.77 -2.33
CA ALA A 12 13.56 -9.62 -1.65
C ALA A 12 13.17 -9.05 -0.28
N ALA A 13 14.15 -8.63 0.53
CA ALA A 13 13.90 -8.00 1.83
C ALA A 13 13.13 -6.68 1.70
N VAL A 14 13.45 -5.86 0.69
CA VAL A 14 12.74 -4.61 0.42
C VAL A 14 11.27 -4.86 0.07
N LEU A 15 10.99 -5.81 -0.83
CA LEU A 15 9.62 -6.17 -1.20
C LEU A 15 8.85 -6.75 -0.01
N MET A 16 9.52 -7.60 0.78
CA MET A 16 8.94 -8.15 2.01
C MET A 16 8.54 -7.01 2.97
N PHE A 17 9.42 -6.05 3.19
CA PHE A 17 9.19 -4.95 4.12
C PHE A 17 8.14 -3.95 3.62
N LEU A 18 8.12 -3.63 2.33
CA LEU A 18 7.23 -2.60 1.77
C LEU A 18 5.86 -3.11 1.37
N LEU A 19 5.73 -4.39 0.99
CA LEU A 19 4.48 -4.94 0.48
C LEU A 19 3.89 -5.99 1.42
N VAL A 20 4.69 -6.95 1.87
CA VAL A 20 4.16 -8.10 2.63
C VAL A 20 3.80 -7.72 4.05
N ILE A 21 4.71 -7.07 4.78
CA ILE A 21 4.47 -6.67 6.17
C ILE A 21 3.27 -5.72 6.29
N PRO A 22 3.18 -4.61 5.52
CA PRO A 22 2.05 -3.70 5.63
C PRO A 22 0.72 -4.35 5.25
N ALA A 23 0.73 -5.27 4.28
CA ALA A 23 -0.46 -6.00 3.87
C ALA A 23 -0.97 -6.96 4.96
N LEU A 24 -0.07 -7.67 5.67
CA LEU A 24 -0.45 -8.53 6.79
C LEU A 24 -1.04 -7.74 7.96
N PHE A 25 -0.48 -6.56 8.24
CA PHE A 25 -0.92 -5.64 9.30
C PHE A 25 -1.79 -4.49 8.78
N ALA A 26 -2.52 -4.71 7.67
CA ALA A 26 -3.29 -3.64 7.02
C ALA A 26 -4.23 -2.87 7.96
N PRO A 27 -5.01 -3.52 8.86
CA PRO A 27 -5.89 -2.81 9.79
C PRO A 27 -5.18 -1.87 10.78
N GLN A 28 -3.91 -2.12 11.08
CA GLN A 28 -3.13 -1.33 12.03
C GLN A 28 -2.24 -0.29 11.34
N VAL A 29 -1.86 -0.54 10.08
CA VAL A 29 -0.91 0.31 9.33
C VAL A 29 -1.62 1.29 8.40
N ALA A 30 -2.81 0.95 7.90
CA ALA A 30 -3.56 1.83 7.02
C ALA A 30 -4.03 3.10 7.78
N PRO A 31 -3.78 4.31 7.26
CA PRO A 31 -4.19 5.55 7.92
C PRO A 31 -5.70 5.75 8.04
N HIS A 32 -6.47 5.22 7.10
CA HIS A 32 -7.92 5.38 7.02
C HIS A 32 -8.61 4.07 6.60
N ASP A 33 -9.92 3.97 6.79
CA ASP A 33 -10.70 2.87 6.22
C ASP A 33 -10.64 2.95 4.68
N PRO A 34 -10.28 1.85 3.98
CA PRO A 34 -10.12 1.83 2.52
C PRO A 34 -11.44 1.99 1.74
N LEU A 35 -12.59 1.82 2.38
CA LEU A 35 -13.93 1.93 1.79
C LEU A 35 -14.58 3.28 2.10
N GLU A 36 -14.21 3.92 3.21
CA GLU A 36 -14.72 5.24 3.56
C GLU A 36 -14.10 6.35 2.69
N GLY A 37 -14.94 7.23 2.15
CA GLY A 37 -14.51 8.33 1.32
C GLY A 37 -15.51 9.47 1.30
N SER A 38 -15.05 10.67 0.92
CA SER A 38 -15.90 11.85 0.79
C SER A 38 -15.74 12.48 -0.58
N LEU A 39 -16.85 12.67 -1.31
CA LEU A 39 -16.84 13.31 -2.63
C LEU A 39 -16.27 14.75 -2.59
N SER A 40 -16.36 15.42 -1.44
CA SER A 40 -15.75 16.74 -1.22
C SER A 40 -14.21 16.72 -1.27
N GLN A 41 -13.62 15.55 -0.99
CA GLN A 41 -12.18 15.31 -0.97
C GLN A 41 -11.74 14.46 -2.16
N ARG A 42 -12.51 14.37 -3.25
CA ARG A 42 -12.13 13.59 -4.44
C ARG A 42 -10.94 14.21 -5.18
N LEU A 43 -10.12 13.36 -5.79
CA LEU A 43 -9.01 13.77 -6.68
C LEU A 43 -8.05 14.78 -6.04
N LYS A 44 -7.80 14.64 -4.73
CA LYS A 44 -6.76 15.42 -4.07
C LYS A 44 -5.39 14.89 -4.51
N PRO A 45 -4.46 15.79 -4.85
CA PRO A 45 -3.11 15.38 -5.20
C PRO A 45 -2.38 14.87 -3.94
N PRO A 46 -1.22 14.21 -4.12
CA PRO A 46 -0.41 13.74 -3.01
C PRO A 46 0.04 14.87 -2.07
N ALA A 47 0.39 14.52 -0.83
CA ALA A 47 0.72 15.50 0.20
C ALA A 47 1.90 16.44 -0.14
N TRP A 48 2.79 16.03 -1.05
CA TRP A 48 3.96 16.81 -1.49
C TRP A 48 3.67 17.76 -2.66
N GLU A 49 2.45 17.74 -3.22
CA GLU A 49 2.05 18.62 -4.33
C GLU A 49 1.13 19.75 -3.86
N ALA A 50 1.07 20.83 -4.64
CA ALA A 50 0.20 21.96 -4.37
C ALA A 50 -1.28 21.53 -4.35
N GLY A 51 -1.98 21.86 -3.27
CA GLY A 51 -3.38 21.44 -3.07
C GLY A 51 -3.55 20.06 -2.41
N GLY A 52 -2.44 19.38 -2.10
CA GLY A 52 -2.40 18.14 -1.33
C GLY A 52 -2.60 18.36 0.16
N THR A 53 -2.75 17.27 0.91
CA THR A 53 -2.90 17.32 2.37
C THR A 53 -2.18 16.16 3.04
N SER A 54 -1.56 16.41 4.19
CA SER A 54 -0.96 15.36 5.03
C SER A 54 -1.97 14.32 5.53
N LYS A 55 -3.28 14.64 5.49
CA LYS A 55 -4.33 13.68 5.79
C LYS A 55 -4.35 12.51 4.80
N TYR A 56 -4.06 12.77 3.52
CA TYR A 56 -4.08 11.77 2.45
C TYR A 56 -2.70 11.75 1.79
N LEU A 57 -1.79 10.94 2.32
CA LEU A 57 -0.37 10.94 1.93
C LEU A 57 -0.16 10.78 0.42
N LEU A 58 -0.85 9.81 -0.19
CA LEU A 58 -0.84 9.57 -1.64
C LEU A 58 -1.99 10.26 -2.38
N GLY A 59 -2.76 11.12 -1.69
CA GLY A 59 -3.96 11.74 -2.23
C GLY A 59 -5.17 10.83 -2.19
N THR A 60 -6.20 11.18 -2.98
CA THR A 60 -7.48 10.49 -2.97
C THR A 60 -7.96 10.11 -4.36
N ASP A 61 -8.79 9.07 -4.44
CA ASP A 61 -9.40 8.64 -5.70
C ASP A 61 -10.63 9.47 -6.11
N LYS A 62 -11.32 9.04 -7.18
CA LYS A 62 -12.54 9.67 -7.71
C LYS A 62 -13.71 9.69 -6.72
N LEU A 63 -13.70 8.81 -5.72
CA LEU A 63 -14.70 8.72 -4.65
C LEU A 63 -14.23 9.42 -3.37
N GLY A 64 -13.01 9.98 -3.36
CA GLY A 64 -12.44 10.65 -2.20
C GLY A 64 -11.98 9.70 -1.10
N ARG A 65 -11.64 8.45 -1.45
CA ARG A 65 -11.04 7.47 -0.53
C ARG A 65 -9.53 7.65 -0.48
N ASP A 66 -8.92 7.35 0.66
CA ASP A 66 -7.47 7.43 0.85
C ASP A 66 -6.72 6.41 -0.03
N LEU A 67 -5.85 6.90 -0.90
CA LEU A 67 -5.19 6.05 -1.89
C LEU A 67 -4.17 5.11 -1.24
N LEU A 68 -3.47 5.54 -0.18
CA LEU A 68 -2.50 4.72 0.53
C LEU A 68 -3.17 3.51 1.22
N SER A 69 -4.25 3.75 1.95
CA SER A 69 -5.03 2.70 2.60
C SER A 69 -5.57 1.69 1.58
N ARG A 70 -6.04 2.17 0.43
CA ARG A 70 -6.49 1.31 -0.67
C ARG A 70 -5.38 0.44 -1.25
N VAL A 71 -4.16 0.97 -1.38
CA VAL A 71 -3.00 0.19 -1.84
C VAL A 71 -2.63 -0.90 -0.82
N ILE A 72 -2.57 -0.56 0.47
CA ILE A 72 -2.23 -1.50 1.54
C ILE A 72 -3.26 -2.65 1.60
N TYR A 73 -4.55 -2.33 1.61
CA TYR A 73 -5.61 -3.34 1.61
C TYR A 73 -5.68 -4.12 0.29
N GLY A 74 -5.42 -3.48 -0.85
CA GLY A 74 -5.29 -4.16 -2.14
C GLY A 74 -4.18 -5.21 -2.11
N ALA A 75 -3.02 -4.86 -1.57
CA ALA A 75 -1.90 -5.80 -1.40
C ALA A 75 -2.28 -6.98 -0.48
N ARG A 76 -3.02 -6.74 0.62
CA ARG A 76 -3.56 -7.80 1.48
C ARG A 76 -4.45 -8.78 0.71
N VAL A 77 -5.40 -8.27 -0.06
CA VAL A 77 -6.29 -9.11 -0.87
C VAL A 77 -5.50 -9.92 -1.90
N SER A 78 -4.57 -9.28 -2.61
CA SER A 78 -3.71 -9.98 -3.58
C SER A 78 -2.91 -11.12 -2.94
N LEU A 79 -2.29 -10.89 -1.77
CA LEU A 79 -1.55 -11.93 -1.06
C LEU A 79 -2.47 -13.09 -0.63
N MET A 80 -3.65 -12.80 -0.10
CA MET A 80 -4.60 -13.84 0.29
C MET A 80 -5.04 -14.68 -0.91
N VAL A 81 -5.38 -14.04 -2.04
CA VAL A 81 -5.78 -14.74 -3.26
C VAL A 81 -4.62 -15.59 -3.80
N SER A 82 -3.40 -15.04 -3.87
CA SER A 82 -2.23 -15.80 -4.33
C SER A 82 -1.92 -17.01 -3.46
N LEU A 83 -2.09 -16.91 -2.14
CA LEU A 83 -1.88 -18.03 -1.21
C LEU A 83 -2.94 -19.13 -1.35
N ILE A 84 -4.16 -18.79 -1.73
CA ILE A 84 -5.26 -19.76 -1.91
C ILE A 84 -5.18 -20.44 -3.29
N ALA A 85 -4.71 -19.71 -4.31
CA ALA A 85 -4.73 -20.16 -5.70
C ALA A 85 -3.59 -21.13 -6.08
N ILE A 86 -2.48 -21.11 -5.35
CA ILE A 86 -1.29 -21.97 -5.55
C ILE A 86 -1.37 -23.16 -4.59
#